data_AF-S2RHM9-F1
#
_entry.id   AF-S2RHM9-F1
#
_cell.length_a   1.000
_cell.length_b   1.000
_cell.length_c   1.000
_cell.angle_alpha   90.00
_cell.angle_beta   90.00
_cell.angle_gamma   90.00
#
_symmetry.space_group_name_H-M   'P 1'
#
loop_
_entity.id
_entity.type
_entity.pdbx_description
1 polymer ?
#
loop_
_entity_poly.entity_id
_entity_poly.type
_entity_poly.pdbx_seq_one_letter_code
_entity_poly.pdbx_strand_id
1 'polypeptide(L)'
;METTNDMKKLDHKTLTKSFHRWFWGALTCFSQEHMQTFGYMASMLPILRKLYPKHDDQVKAIHAYTAFFNTNPMLGTVIVGITASMEQARANGKEIDGETINDMRAGLMGPIAGIGDSLIDGTLIPILLGISLGMSTGGSPVGAIFYIVAWVLMAYFGQRFLYFRGYRFGDQAVSFLVGKQGAAVRHAIG
;
A
#
# COMPACT_ATOMS: atom_id res chain seq x y z
N MET A 1 8.06 -36.11 -13.27
CA MET A 1 7.49 -35.03 -14.10
C MET A 1 7.64 -33.76 -13.30
N GLU A 2 8.68 -32.98 -13.59
CA GLU A 2 8.81 -31.61 -13.06
C GLU A 2 7.70 -30.77 -13.69
N THR A 3 6.71 -30.39 -12.89
CA THR A 3 5.82 -29.29 -13.27
C THR A 3 6.70 -28.06 -13.37
N THR A 4 6.94 -27.56 -14.58
CA THR A 4 7.40 -26.18 -14.81
C THR A 4 6.46 -25.26 -14.03
N ASN A 5 6.91 -24.84 -12.85
CA ASN A 5 6.14 -24.02 -11.94
C ASN A 5 6.07 -22.64 -12.58
N ASP A 6 5.00 -22.37 -13.32
CA ASP A 6 4.79 -21.10 -14.00
C ASP A 6 4.79 -20.01 -12.93
N MET A 7 5.85 -19.19 -12.91
CA MET A 7 6.02 -18.17 -11.89
C MET A 7 4.82 -17.22 -11.91
N LYS A 8 4.06 -17.21 -10.82
CA LYS A 8 2.89 -16.35 -10.65
C LYS A 8 3.36 -14.90 -10.65
N LYS A 9 2.94 -14.13 -11.64
CA LYS A 9 3.27 -12.71 -11.77
C LYS A 9 2.02 -11.86 -11.75
N LEU A 10 2.07 -10.78 -10.98
CA LEU A 10 1.04 -9.76 -10.96
C LEU A 10 1.18 -8.88 -12.21
N ASP A 11 0.14 -8.90 -13.03
CA ASP A 11 0.05 -8.03 -14.18
C ASP A 11 -0.30 -6.59 -13.74
N HIS A 12 0.03 -5.63 -14.61
CA HIS A 12 -0.23 -4.21 -14.36
C HIS A 12 -1.73 -3.92 -14.13
N LYS A 13 -2.62 -4.70 -14.74
CA LYS A 13 -4.09 -4.56 -14.58
C LYS A 13 -4.52 -4.91 -13.16
N THR A 14 -4.00 -5.99 -12.61
CA THR A 14 -4.28 -6.45 -11.24
C THR A 14 -3.74 -5.46 -10.21
N LEU A 15 -2.51 -4.99 -10.39
CA LEU A 15 -1.91 -3.95 -9.55
C LEU A 15 -2.71 -2.64 -9.61
N THR A 16 -3.13 -2.22 -10.79
CA THR A 16 -3.97 -1.01 -10.96
C THR A 16 -5.31 -1.15 -10.23
N LYS A 17 -5.94 -2.34 -10.27
CA LYS A 17 -7.17 -2.60 -9.51
C LYS A 17 -6.96 -2.53 -8.00
N SER A 18 -5.84 -3.09 -7.51
CA SER A 18 -5.46 -3.01 -6.09
C SER A 18 -5.24 -1.55 -5.68
N PHE A 19 -4.46 -0.79 -6.47
CA PHE A 19 -4.25 0.64 -6.27
C PHE A 19 -5.57 1.42 -6.22
N HIS A 20 -6.50 1.21 -7.15
CA HIS A 20 -7.79 1.94 -7.14
C HIS A 20 -8.64 1.61 -5.92
N ARG A 21 -8.61 0.36 -5.45
CA ARG A 21 -9.31 -0.02 -4.20
C ARG A 21 -8.69 0.65 -2.98
N TRP A 22 -7.37 0.82 -2.94
CA TRP A 22 -6.72 1.62 -1.91
C TRP A 22 -7.10 3.09 -2.02
N PHE A 23 -6.88 3.69 -3.20
CA PHE A 23 -7.08 5.11 -3.46
C PHE A 23 -8.48 5.60 -3.07
N TRP A 24 -9.51 4.83 -3.42
CA TRP A 24 -10.90 5.19 -3.11
C TRP A 24 -11.42 4.61 -1.78
N GLY A 25 -10.74 3.60 -1.22
CA GLY A 25 -11.27 2.77 -0.14
C GLY A 25 -10.53 2.84 1.20
N ALA A 26 -9.34 3.48 1.24
CA ALA A 26 -8.47 3.46 2.43
C ALA A 26 -9.15 3.95 3.72
N LEU A 27 -10.08 4.91 3.61
CA LEU A 27 -10.79 5.51 4.75
C LEU A 27 -12.29 5.16 4.81
N THR A 28 -12.82 4.34 3.90
CA THR A 28 -14.28 4.14 3.77
C THR A 28 -14.88 3.28 4.89
N CYS A 29 -14.12 2.34 5.44
CA CYS A 29 -14.56 1.46 6.53
C CYS A 29 -13.74 1.70 7.79
N PHE A 30 -13.48 2.97 8.11
CA PHE A 30 -12.66 3.36 9.25
C PHE A 30 -13.41 3.13 10.57
N SER A 31 -12.80 2.37 11.49
CA SER A 31 -13.30 2.17 12.86
C SER A 31 -12.19 2.39 13.87
N GLN A 32 -12.51 2.68 15.13
CA GLN A 32 -11.48 2.89 16.14
C GLN A 32 -10.64 1.63 16.43
N GLU A 33 -11.26 0.45 16.29
CA GLU A 33 -10.57 -0.82 16.51
C GLU A 33 -9.68 -1.24 15.33
N HIS A 34 -10.09 -0.92 14.09
CA HIS A 34 -9.45 -1.46 12.89
C HIS A 34 -8.82 -0.39 11.99
N MET A 35 -9.09 0.89 12.24
CA MET A 35 -8.65 2.02 11.43
C MET A 35 -8.81 1.73 9.93
N GLN A 36 -7.72 1.65 9.16
CA GLN A 36 -7.75 1.48 7.70
C GLN A 36 -7.73 0.00 7.24
N THR A 37 -7.76 -0.95 8.18
CA THR A 37 -7.55 -2.38 7.90
C THR A 37 -8.48 -2.92 6.82
N PHE A 38 -9.77 -2.58 6.85
CA PHE A 38 -10.72 -3.08 5.84
C PHE A 38 -10.45 -2.51 4.45
N GLY A 39 -10.07 -1.24 4.34
CA GLY A 39 -9.65 -0.63 3.07
C GLY A 39 -8.38 -1.30 2.53
N TYR A 40 -7.44 -1.61 3.42
CA TYR A 40 -6.24 -2.34 3.10
C TYR A 40 -6.53 -3.77 2.62
N MET A 41 -7.33 -4.55 3.34
CA MET A 41 -7.78 -5.89 2.92
C MET A 41 -8.49 -5.86 1.57
N ALA A 42 -9.38 -4.88 1.36
CA ALA A 42 -10.09 -4.70 0.09
C ALA A 42 -9.11 -4.47 -1.08
N SER A 43 -8.04 -3.72 -0.84
CA SER A 43 -6.97 -3.47 -1.82
C SER A 43 -6.16 -4.73 -2.16
N MET A 44 -6.04 -5.69 -1.23
CA MET A 44 -5.32 -6.95 -1.45
C MET A 44 -6.15 -8.02 -2.15
N LEU A 45 -7.48 -7.97 -2.10
CA LEU A 45 -8.35 -8.97 -2.74
C LEU A 45 -8.07 -9.22 -4.25
N PRO A 46 -7.83 -8.22 -5.12
CA PRO A 46 -7.46 -8.49 -6.52
C PRO A 46 -6.13 -9.24 -6.65
N ILE A 47 -5.17 -8.95 -5.75
CA ILE A 47 -3.86 -9.61 -5.70
C ILE A 47 -4.05 -11.09 -5.35
N LEU A 48 -4.77 -11.38 -4.26
CA LEU A 48 -5.01 -12.75 -3.80
C LEU A 48 -5.78 -13.58 -4.83
N ARG A 49 -6.82 -13.02 -5.45
CA ARG A 49 -7.58 -13.70 -6.50
C ARG A 49 -6.74 -14.06 -7.72
N LYS A 50 -5.70 -13.28 -8.02
CA LYS A 50 -4.78 -13.55 -9.13
C LYS A 50 -3.73 -14.61 -8.76
N LEU A 51 -3.25 -14.59 -7.52
CA LEU A 51 -2.18 -15.49 -7.06
C LEU A 51 -2.68 -16.87 -6.60
N TYR A 52 -3.92 -16.96 -6.13
CA TYR A 52 -4.50 -18.17 -5.55
C TYR A 52 -5.77 -18.57 -6.30
N PRO A 53 -5.73 -19.60 -7.17
CA PRO A 53 -6.91 -20.04 -7.92
C PRO A 53 -8.02 -20.64 -7.02
N LYS A 54 -7.65 -21.32 -5.94
CA LYS A 54 -8.59 -21.93 -5.00
C LYS A 54 -9.07 -20.90 -3.99
N HIS A 55 -10.37 -20.92 -3.71
CA HIS A 55 -10.98 -20.00 -2.75
C HIS A 55 -10.41 -20.17 -1.34
N ASP A 56 -10.22 -21.41 -0.88
CA ASP A 56 -9.69 -21.69 0.46
C ASP A 56 -8.29 -21.10 0.67
N ASP A 57 -7.45 -21.09 -0.38
CA ASP A 57 -6.13 -20.49 -0.33
C ASP A 57 -6.21 -18.95 -0.27
N GLN A 58 -7.21 -18.33 -0.92
CA GLN A 58 -7.48 -16.90 -0.79
C GLN A 58 -7.93 -16.54 0.63
N VAL A 59 -8.79 -17.36 1.24
CA VAL A 59 -9.24 -17.19 2.64
C VAL A 59 -8.07 -17.32 3.61
N LYS A 60 -7.19 -18.30 3.41
CA LYS A 60 -5.97 -18.42 4.24
C LYS A 60 -5.02 -17.23 4.05
N ALA A 61 -4.83 -16.78 2.82
CA ALA A 61 -3.90 -15.69 2.53
C ALA A 61 -4.40 -14.33 3.06
N ILE A 62 -5.70 -14.05 3.05
CA ILE A 62 -6.25 -12.75 3.51
C ILE A 62 -5.99 -12.50 5.00
N HIS A 63 -5.83 -13.55 5.82
CA HIS A 63 -5.50 -13.42 7.25
C HIS A 63 -4.17 -12.71 7.53
N ALA A 64 -3.23 -12.68 6.56
CA ALA A 64 -2.02 -11.87 6.71
C ALA A 64 -2.29 -10.36 6.76
N TYR A 65 -3.51 -9.93 6.41
CA TYR A 65 -3.90 -8.54 6.26
C TYR A 65 -4.97 -8.08 7.27
N THR A 66 -5.38 -8.94 8.20
CA THR A 66 -6.44 -8.64 9.19
C THR A 66 -5.93 -7.89 10.41
N ALA A 67 -4.63 -7.97 10.71
CA ALA A 67 -4.06 -7.20 11.80
C ALA A 67 -4.16 -5.69 11.51
N PHE A 68 -4.19 -4.89 12.57
CA PHE A 68 -4.34 -3.44 12.55
C PHE A 68 -3.47 -2.76 11.49
N PHE A 69 -4.04 -1.80 10.75
CA PHE A 69 -3.33 -0.94 9.82
C PHE A 69 -3.80 0.50 9.95
N ASN A 70 -2.87 1.42 10.24
CA ASN A 70 -3.14 2.85 10.23
C ASN A 70 -1.89 3.63 9.83
N THR A 71 -2.02 4.48 8.81
CA THR A 71 -0.96 5.40 8.38
C THR A 71 -1.57 6.52 7.54
N ASN A 72 -0.77 7.50 7.11
CA ASN A 72 -1.23 8.51 6.17
C ASN A 72 -1.65 7.85 4.84
N PRO A 73 -2.89 8.00 4.34
CA PRO A 73 -3.38 7.28 3.16
C PRO A 73 -2.56 7.54 1.89
N MET A 74 -2.05 8.77 1.73
CA MET A 74 -1.32 9.15 0.53
C MET A 74 0.01 8.43 0.44
N LEU A 75 0.80 8.46 1.51
CA LEU A 75 2.08 7.77 1.51
C LEU A 75 1.92 6.26 1.77
N GLY A 76 0.93 5.86 2.55
CA GLY A 76 0.63 4.47 2.93
C GLY A 76 0.40 3.53 1.75
N THR A 77 0.02 4.06 0.59
CA THR A 77 -0.08 3.29 -0.67
C THR A 77 1.23 2.59 -1.05
N VAL A 78 2.40 3.13 -0.63
CA VAL A 78 3.70 2.49 -0.83
C VAL A 78 3.79 1.15 -0.09
N ILE A 79 3.22 1.07 1.12
CA ILE A 79 3.21 -0.14 1.93
C ILE A 79 2.35 -1.20 1.25
N VAL A 80 1.18 -0.81 0.71
CA VAL A 80 0.32 -1.71 -0.06
C VAL A 80 1.03 -2.26 -1.30
N GLY A 81 1.79 -1.42 -2.00
CA GLY A 81 2.63 -1.87 -3.11
C GLY A 81 3.69 -2.90 -2.67
N ILE A 82 4.41 -2.61 -1.58
CA ILE A 82 5.45 -3.51 -1.03
C ILE A 82 4.84 -4.86 -0.68
N THR A 83 3.73 -4.88 0.06
CA THR A 83 3.09 -6.12 0.50
C THR A 83 2.49 -6.91 -0.65
N ALA A 84 2.00 -6.26 -1.71
CA ALA A 84 1.61 -6.95 -2.95
C ALA A 84 2.79 -7.70 -3.61
N SER A 85 4.00 -7.14 -3.57
CA SER A 85 5.21 -7.82 -4.06
C SER A 85 5.63 -8.98 -3.15
N MET A 86 5.56 -8.79 -1.84
CA MET A 86 5.87 -9.86 -0.87
C MET A 86 4.87 -11.02 -0.97
N GLU A 87 3.59 -10.74 -1.19
CA GLU A 87 2.57 -11.77 -1.39
C GLU A 87 2.80 -12.55 -2.69
N GLN A 88 3.23 -11.88 -3.76
CA GLN A 88 3.65 -12.57 -4.97
C GLN A 88 4.84 -13.50 -4.71
N ALA A 89 5.83 -13.04 -3.94
CA ALA A 89 6.97 -13.87 -3.56
C ALA A 89 6.54 -15.11 -2.74
N ARG A 90 5.68 -14.90 -1.74
CA ARG A 90 5.07 -15.96 -0.93
C ARG A 90 4.30 -16.97 -1.78
N ALA A 91 3.47 -16.49 -2.71
CA ALA A 91 2.68 -17.34 -3.61
C ALA A 91 3.54 -18.16 -4.59
N ASN A 92 4.79 -17.76 -4.80
CA ASN A 92 5.80 -18.46 -5.60
C ASN A 92 6.73 -19.35 -4.75
N GLY A 93 6.44 -19.54 -3.45
CA GLY A 93 7.19 -20.44 -2.60
C GLY A 93 8.52 -19.88 -2.08
N LYS A 94 8.74 -18.56 -2.14
CA LYS A 94 9.83 -17.94 -1.37
C LYS A 94 9.51 -18.06 0.13
N GLU A 95 10.54 -18.14 0.97
CA GLU A 95 10.43 -18.19 2.44
C GLU A 95 9.95 -16.86 3.04
N ILE A 96 8.69 -16.51 2.75
CA ILE A 96 7.98 -15.35 3.26
C ILE A 96 6.61 -15.84 3.66
N ASP A 97 6.32 -15.78 4.96
CA ASP A 97 5.00 -16.10 5.50
C ASP A 97 4.17 -14.83 5.72
N GLY A 98 2.94 -15.03 6.21
CA GLY A 98 2.02 -13.92 6.50
C GLY A 98 2.51 -13.04 7.65
N GLU A 99 3.24 -13.62 8.60
CA GLU A 99 3.81 -12.91 9.75
C GLU A 99 4.91 -11.94 9.30
N THR A 100 5.82 -12.40 8.44
CA THR A 100 6.86 -11.55 7.83
C THR A 100 6.25 -10.35 7.07
N ILE A 101 5.14 -10.57 6.35
CA ILE A 101 4.40 -9.48 5.68
C ILE A 101 3.80 -8.52 6.69
N ASN A 102 3.21 -9.04 7.77
CA ASN A 102 2.63 -8.24 8.84
C ASN A 102 3.69 -7.39 9.56
N ASP A 103 4.85 -7.95 9.86
CA ASP A 103 5.95 -7.27 10.54
C ASP A 103 6.55 -6.16 9.67
N MET A 104 6.78 -6.44 8.38
CA MET A 104 7.21 -5.41 7.42
C MET A 104 6.21 -4.25 7.41
N ARG A 105 4.92 -4.56 7.34
CA ARG A 105 3.85 -3.56 7.34
C ARG A 105 3.85 -2.76 8.66
N ALA A 106 3.92 -3.42 9.81
CA ALA A 106 3.92 -2.79 11.12
C ALA A 106 5.13 -1.86 11.30
N GLY A 107 6.32 -2.29 10.89
CA GLY A 107 7.54 -1.48 10.94
C GLY A 107 7.48 -0.23 10.06
N LEU A 108 6.70 -0.25 8.99
CA LEU A 108 6.56 0.90 8.07
C LEU A 108 5.43 1.86 8.45
N MET A 109 4.40 1.42 9.18
CA MET A 109 3.24 2.26 9.51
C MET A 109 3.63 3.57 10.19
N GLY A 110 4.46 3.50 11.24
CA GLY A 110 4.86 4.65 12.04
C GLY A 110 5.69 5.69 11.27
N PRO A 111 6.82 5.31 10.65
CA PRO A 111 7.63 6.24 9.85
C PRO A 111 6.85 6.88 8.69
N ILE A 112 6.04 6.09 7.97
CA ILE A 112 5.25 6.60 6.84
C ILE A 112 4.13 7.54 7.33
N ALA A 113 3.52 7.26 8.48
CA ALA A 113 2.54 8.16 9.10
C ALA A 113 3.20 9.50 9.46
N GLY A 114 4.29 9.49 10.22
CA GLY A 114 4.95 10.72 10.65
C GLY A 114 5.39 11.62 9.48
N ILE A 115 5.93 11.03 8.41
CA ILE A 115 6.30 11.77 7.20
C ILE A 115 5.06 12.29 6.48
N GLY A 116 4.04 11.45 6.31
CA GLY A 116 2.81 11.79 5.60
C GLY A 116 2.05 12.91 6.28
N ASP A 117 1.84 12.80 7.60
CA ASP A 117 1.10 13.77 8.39
C ASP A 117 1.83 15.13 8.40
N SER A 118 3.17 15.14 8.43
CA SER A 118 3.94 16.40 8.39
C SER A 118 3.93 17.03 7.00
N LEU A 119 4.20 16.27 5.94
CA LEU A 119 4.39 16.80 4.59
C LEU A 119 3.07 17.04 3.85
N ILE A 120 2.13 16.11 3.96
CA ILE A 120 0.86 16.18 3.23
C ILE A 120 -0.12 17.03 4.02
N ASP A 121 -0.41 16.61 5.25
CA ASP A 121 -1.49 17.19 6.05
C ASP A 121 -1.06 18.51 6.70
N GLY A 122 0.17 18.57 7.20
CA GLY A 122 0.75 19.74 7.86
C GLY A 122 1.31 20.80 6.93
N THR A 123 1.65 20.45 5.67
CA THR A 123 2.34 21.38 4.76
C THR A 123 1.63 21.56 3.42
N LEU A 124 1.47 20.50 2.63
CA LEU A 124 0.94 20.60 1.27
C LEU A 124 -0.51 21.08 1.24
N ILE A 125 -1.39 20.46 2.04
CA ILE A 125 -2.81 20.86 2.12
C ILE A 125 -2.95 22.35 2.54
N PRO A 126 -2.31 22.81 3.64
CA PRO A 126 -2.35 24.22 4.03
C PRO A 126 -1.87 25.19 2.95
N ILE A 127 -0.79 24.86 2.23
CA ILE A 127 -0.29 25.71 1.13
C ILE A 127 -1.33 25.83 0.02
N LEU A 128 -1.92 24.71 -0.42
CA LEU A 128 -2.94 24.72 -1.47
C LEU A 128 -4.19 25.47 -1.05
N LEU A 129 -4.62 25.31 0.20
CA LEU A 129 -5.74 26.05 0.76
C LEU A 129 -5.43 27.55 0.84
N GLY A 130 -4.22 27.94 1.23
CA GLY A 130 -3.79 29.34 1.23
C GLY A 130 -3.86 29.98 -0.16
N ILE A 131 -3.38 29.29 -1.20
CA ILE A 131 -3.48 29.75 -2.59
C ILE A 131 -4.95 29.84 -3.02
N SER A 132 -5.74 28.81 -2.72
CA SER A 132 -7.17 28.76 -3.01
C SER A 132 -7.94 29.94 -2.39
N LEU A 133 -7.66 30.26 -1.13
CA LEU A 133 -8.30 31.38 -0.43
C LEU A 133 -7.95 32.72 -1.11
N GLY A 134 -6.69 32.92 -1.51
CA GLY A 134 -6.26 34.12 -2.25
C GLY A 134 -6.99 34.30 -3.58
N MET A 135 -7.33 33.20 -4.25
CA MET A 135 -8.09 33.20 -5.52
C MET A 135 -9.60 33.33 -5.34
N SER A 136 -10.12 33.27 -4.11
CA SER A 136 -11.56 33.27 -3.81
C SER A 136 -12.12 34.64 -3.41
N THR A 137 -11.36 35.72 -3.67
CA THR A 137 -11.78 37.09 -3.34
C THR A 137 -13.07 37.48 -4.09
N GLY A 138 -13.90 38.30 -3.44
CA GLY A 138 -15.19 38.73 -4.02
C GLY A 138 -16.22 37.61 -4.19
N GLY A 139 -16.06 36.46 -3.53
CA GLY A 139 -16.96 35.31 -3.67
C GLY A 139 -16.71 34.46 -4.92
N SER A 140 -15.56 34.65 -5.58
CA SER A 140 -15.18 33.88 -6.77
C SER A 140 -15.02 32.38 -6.46
N PRO A 141 -15.63 31.47 -7.25
CA PRO A 141 -15.49 30.03 -7.06
C PRO A 141 -14.14 29.47 -7.56
N VAL A 142 -13.31 30.31 -8.18
CA VAL A 142 -12.06 29.89 -8.85
C VAL A 142 -11.10 29.20 -7.89
N GLY A 143 -10.97 29.69 -6.65
CA GLY A 143 -10.10 29.05 -5.65
C GLY A 143 -10.55 27.63 -5.30
N ALA A 144 -11.84 27.42 -5.09
CA ALA A 144 -12.39 26.10 -4.81
C ALA A 144 -12.13 25.11 -5.98
N ILE A 145 -12.34 25.55 -7.22
CA ILE A 145 -12.05 24.75 -8.41
C ILE A 145 -10.55 24.43 -8.49
N PHE A 146 -9.69 25.42 -8.28
CA PHE A 146 -8.24 25.24 -8.25
C PHE A 146 -7.84 24.17 -7.22
N TYR A 147 -8.33 24.27 -5.99
CA TYR A 147 -8.01 23.32 -4.93
C TYR A 147 -8.42 21.90 -5.32
N ILE A 148 -9.66 21.71 -5.78
CA ILE A 148 -10.18 20.39 -6.16
C ILE A 148 -9.30 19.77 -7.25
N VAL A 149 -9.01 20.53 -8.32
CA VAL A 149 -8.21 20.03 -9.44
C VAL A 149 -6.78 19.74 -9.02
N ALA A 150 -6.12 20.68 -8.34
CA ALA A 150 -4.74 20.51 -7.89
C ALA A 150 -4.61 19.33 -6.93
N TRP A 151 -5.49 19.25 -5.93
CA TRP A 151 -5.48 18.19 -4.93
C TRP A 151 -5.74 16.81 -5.56
N VAL A 152 -6.79 16.66 -6.37
CA VAL A 152 -7.15 15.36 -6.97
C VAL A 152 -6.05 14.86 -7.89
N LEU A 153 -5.46 15.73 -8.71
CA LEU A 153 -4.37 15.33 -9.60
C LEU A 153 -3.13 14.93 -8.81
N MET A 154 -2.70 15.74 -7.84
CA MET A 154 -1.52 15.42 -7.02
C MET A 154 -1.74 14.16 -6.18
N ALA A 155 -2.91 14.01 -5.57
CA ALA A 155 -3.26 12.82 -4.79
C ALA A 155 -3.26 11.57 -5.67
N TYR A 156 -3.95 11.59 -6.81
CA TYR A 156 -4.04 10.42 -7.69
C TYR A 156 -2.68 10.01 -8.25
N PHE A 157 -1.95 10.95 -8.86
CA PHE A 157 -0.68 10.63 -9.51
C PHE A 157 0.43 10.35 -8.50
N GLY A 158 0.49 11.11 -7.40
CA GLY A 158 1.43 10.89 -6.31
C GLY A 158 1.25 9.52 -5.67
N GLN A 159 0.02 9.17 -5.29
CA GLN A 159 -0.27 7.85 -4.73
C GLN A 159 0.03 6.73 -5.73
N ARG A 160 -0.39 6.89 -6.99
CA ARG A 160 -0.13 5.89 -8.03
C ARG A 160 1.37 5.65 -8.20
N PHE A 161 2.15 6.72 -8.29
CA PHE A 161 3.60 6.64 -8.38
C PHE A 161 4.20 5.87 -7.20
N LEU A 162 3.82 6.24 -5.97
CA LEU A 162 4.30 5.59 -4.75
C LEU A 162 3.89 4.12 -4.65
N TYR A 163 2.67 3.77 -5.05
CA TYR A 163 2.19 2.38 -5.06
C TYR A 163 3.08 1.49 -5.94
N PHE A 164 3.27 1.89 -7.21
CA PHE A 164 4.08 1.11 -8.14
C PHE A 164 5.57 1.12 -7.76
N ARG A 165 6.06 2.20 -7.15
CA ARG A 165 7.42 2.25 -6.60
C ARG A 165 7.57 1.30 -5.41
N GLY A 166 6.56 1.23 -4.54
CA GLY A 166 6.46 0.29 -3.43
C GLY A 166 6.49 -1.16 -3.91
N TYR A 167 5.72 -1.49 -4.95
CA TYR A 167 5.77 -2.82 -5.56
C TYR A 167 7.17 -3.19 -6.05
N ARG A 168 7.89 -2.25 -6.68
CA ARG A 168 9.31 -2.47 -7.07
C ARG A 168 10.25 -2.61 -5.87
N PHE A 169 10.04 -1.85 -4.80
CA PHE A 169 10.84 -1.95 -3.57
C PHE A 169 10.60 -3.26 -2.84
N GLY A 170 9.38 -3.80 -2.89
CA GLY A 170 9.07 -5.08 -2.26
C GLY A 170 9.91 -6.23 -2.80
N ASP A 171 10.28 -6.23 -4.09
CA ASP A 171 11.20 -7.23 -4.64
C ASP A 171 12.62 -7.14 -4.02
N GLN A 172 13.08 -5.93 -3.70
CA GLN A 172 14.34 -5.73 -2.98
C GLN A 172 14.22 -6.19 -1.53
N ALA A 173 13.10 -5.90 -0.87
CA ALA A 173 12.83 -6.37 0.49
C ALA A 173 12.81 -7.91 0.56
N VAL A 174 12.13 -8.55 -0.39
CA VAL A 174 12.11 -10.01 -0.57
C VAL A 174 13.53 -10.56 -0.74
N SER A 175 14.33 -9.93 -1.61
CA SER A 175 15.71 -10.35 -1.88
C SER A 175 16.60 -10.22 -0.64
N PHE A 176 16.40 -9.18 0.18
CA PHE A 176 17.10 -9.00 1.44
C PHE A 176 16.72 -10.08 2.47
N LEU A 177 15.42 -10.32 2.66
CA LEU A 177 14.88 -11.27 3.65
C LEU A 177 15.26 -12.72 3.35
N VAL A 178 15.19 -13.12 2.08
CA VAL A 178 15.48 -14.49 1.62
C VAL A 178 16.97 -14.67 1.29
N GLY A 179 17.71 -13.57 1.13
CA GLY A 179 19.13 -13.58 0.80
C GLY A 179 20.05 -13.94 1.98
N LYS A 180 21.35 -14.04 1.69
CA LYS A 180 22.40 -14.36 2.69
C LYS A 180 22.40 -13.39 3.87
N GLN A 181 22.09 -12.11 3.64
CA GLN A 181 22.01 -11.11 4.72
C GLN A 181 20.83 -11.39 5.67
N GLY A 182 19.64 -11.67 5.13
CA GLY A 182 18.47 -12.03 5.95
C GLY A 182 18.65 -13.33 6.73
N ALA A 183 19.33 -14.32 6.14
CA ALA A 183 19.70 -15.56 6.83
C ALA A 183 20.68 -15.29 7.99
N ALA A 184 21.67 -14.43 7.79
CA ALA A 184 22.64 -14.05 8.83
C ALA A 184 21.96 -13.30 9.99
N VAL A 185 21.01 -12.41 9.69
CA VAL A 185 20.23 -11.73 10.74
C VAL A 185 19.39 -12.75 11.51
N ARG A 186 18.62 -13.63 10.85
CA ARG A 186 17.81 -14.67 11.52
C ARG A 186 18.64 -15.57 12.44
N HIS A 187 19.87 -15.91 12.04
CA HIS A 187 20.81 -16.68 12.86
C HIS A 187 21.39 -15.88 14.05
N ALA A 188 21.43 -14.55 13.98
CA ALA A 188 21.97 -13.71 15.06
C ALA A 188 20.96 -13.42 16.18
N ILE A 189 19.66 -13.53 15.89
CA ILE A 189 18.55 -13.29 16.83
C ILE A 189 17.87 -14.57 17.36
N GLY A 190 18.17 -15.73 16.78
CA GLY A 190 17.77 -17.05 17.30
C GLY A 190 18.87 -17.67 18.16
#